data_AF-A0A7C4S061-F1
#
_entry.id   AF-A0A7C4S061-F1
#
_cell.length_a   1.000
_cell.length_b   1.000
_cell.length_c   1.000
_cell.angle_alpha   90.00
_cell.angle_beta   90.00
_cell.angle_gamma   90.00
#
_symmetry.space_group_name_H-M   'P 1'
#
loop_
_entity.id
_entity.type
_entity.pdbx_description
1 polymer ?
#
loop_
_entity_poly.entity_id
_entity_poly.type
_entity_poly.pdbx_seq_one_letter_code
_entity_poly.pdbx_strand_id
1 'polypeptide(L)'
;MPEQRFRIAPTSRGAIFRAKRWFYATFYTKNIPPEVREENKKVWTELARRMVEEINKYGYAENPTRITIKYETGSKGEFKPSSVILEVMSMEPLKKIVIPATAEAVIEEEKAELLKHLEELMKKAKELGIDLREVIKK
;
A
#
# COMPACT_ATOMS: atom_id res chain seq x y z
N MET A 1 -0.09 14.49 -24.20
CA MET A 1 -0.52 13.07 -24.18
C MET A 1 -1.09 12.78 -22.80
N PRO A 2 -2.38 12.43 -22.68
CA PRO A 2 -2.99 12.18 -21.37
C PRO A 2 -2.35 10.97 -20.68
N GLU A 3 -2.27 11.04 -19.35
CA GLU A 3 -1.80 9.96 -18.50
C GLU A 3 -2.81 9.64 -17.40
N GLN A 4 -3.04 8.35 -17.17
CA GLN A 4 -3.77 7.87 -16.02
C GLN A 4 -2.79 7.29 -15.01
N ARG A 5 -2.55 8.04 -13.93
CA ARG A 5 -1.71 7.63 -12.80
C ARG A 5 -2.56 7.11 -11.66
N PHE A 6 -2.34 5.86 -11.24
CA PHE A 6 -3.10 5.23 -10.17
C PHE A 6 -2.46 5.46 -8.79
N ARG A 7 -3.27 5.37 -7.73
CA ARG A 7 -2.74 5.24 -6.37
C ARG A 7 -2.07 3.88 -6.20
N ILE A 8 -1.06 3.81 -5.33
CA ILE A 8 -0.39 2.58 -4.95
C ILE A 8 -1.44 1.56 -4.49
N ALA A 9 -1.35 0.35 -5.02
CA ALA A 9 -2.08 -0.79 -4.51
C ALA A 9 -1.14 -1.68 -3.67
N PRO A 10 -1.65 -2.37 -2.65
CA PRO A 10 -0.83 -3.27 -1.83
C PRO A 10 -0.16 -4.40 -2.61
N THR A 11 -0.75 -4.82 -3.73
CA THR A 11 -0.21 -5.86 -4.62
C THR A 11 -0.30 -5.42 -6.08
N SER A 12 0.59 -5.95 -6.92
CA SER A 12 0.58 -5.76 -8.38
C SER A 12 -0.73 -6.21 -9.01
N ARG A 13 -1.30 -7.33 -8.56
CA ARG A 13 -2.62 -7.81 -8.99
C ARG A 13 -3.73 -6.80 -8.65
N GLY A 14 -3.68 -6.23 -7.44
CA GLY A 14 -4.59 -5.18 -7.01
C GLY A 14 -4.47 -3.90 -7.85
N ALA A 15 -3.25 -3.55 -8.26
CA ALA A 15 -2.99 -2.41 -9.13
C ALA A 15 -3.61 -2.61 -10.53
N ILE A 16 -3.41 -3.78 -11.13
CA ILE A 16 -4.01 -4.15 -12.43
C ILE A 16 -5.54 -4.15 -12.33
N PHE A 17 -6.11 -4.63 -11.23
CA PHE A 17 -7.57 -4.61 -11.03
C PHE A 17 -8.14 -3.19 -10.92
N ARG A 18 -7.40 -2.26 -10.31
CA ARG A 18 -7.77 -0.83 -10.31
C ARG A 18 -7.73 -0.25 -11.72
N ALA A 19 -6.68 -0.55 -12.48
CA ALA A 19 -6.58 -0.14 -13.87
C ALA A 19 -7.70 -0.72 -14.74
N LYS A 20 -8.07 -1.99 -14.52
CA LYS A 20 -9.24 -2.63 -15.15
C LYS A 20 -10.52 -1.85 -14.90
N ARG A 21 -10.82 -1.53 -13.65
CA ARG A 21 -12.06 -0.79 -13.30
C ARG A 21 -12.11 0.57 -14.00
N TRP A 22 -11.00 1.29 -14.03
CA TRP A 22 -10.90 2.55 -14.76
C TRP A 22 -11.11 2.36 -16.27
N PHE A 23 -10.48 1.35 -16.88
CA PHE A 23 -10.65 1.07 -18.30
C PHE A 23 -12.13 0.83 -18.65
N TYR A 24 -12.82 -0.05 -17.91
CA TYR A 24 -14.23 -0.35 -18.19
C TYR A 24 -15.15 0.86 -17.95
N ALA A 25 -14.84 1.69 -16.95
CA ALA A 25 -15.58 2.91 -16.67
C ALA A 25 -15.36 4.01 -17.71
N THR A 26 -14.27 3.95 -18.48
CA THR A 26 -13.87 5.02 -19.41
C THR A 26 -14.10 4.63 -20.87
N PHE A 27 -13.67 3.43 -21.27
CA PHE A 27 -13.58 2.99 -22.67
C PHE A 27 -14.55 1.87 -23.06
N TYR A 28 -15.33 1.36 -22.10
CA TYR A 28 -16.33 0.31 -22.31
C TYR A 28 -17.74 0.76 -21.89
N THR A 29 -18.04 2.06 -22.02
CA THR A 29 -19.32 2.65 -21.63
C THR A 29 -20.34 2.59 -22.77
N LYS A 30 -21.64 2.64 -22.47
CA LYS A 30 -22.70 2.58 -23.49
C LYS A 30 -22.66 3.73 -24.52
N ASN A 31 -21.92 4.79 -24.22
CA ASN A 31 -21.78 5.98 -25.07
C ASN A 31 -20.79 5.77 -26.22
N ILE A 32 -19.99 4.70 -26.16
CA ILE A 32 -19.01 4.34 -27.20
C ILE A 32 -19.65 3.29 -28.13
N PRO A 33 -19.46 3.40 -29.46
CA PRO A 33 -20.02 2.45 -30.41
C PRO A 33 -19.65 0.98 -30.08
N PRO A 34 -20.58 0.01 -30.23
CA PRO A 34 -20.35 -1.39 -29.85
C PRO A 34 -19.07 -2.00 -30.47
N GLU A 35 -18.79 -1.71 -31.73
CA GLU A 35 -17.61 -2.18 -32.44
C GLU A 35 -16.32 -1.62 -31.85
N VAL A 36 -16.32 -0.35 -31.46
CA VAL A 36 -15.17 0.32 -30.82
C VAL A 36 -14.96 -0.25 -29.41
N ARG A 37 -16.02 -0.58 -28.67
CA ARG A 37 -15.91 -1.19 -27.34
C ARG A 37 -15.26 -2.56 -27.37
N GLU A 38 -15.65 -3.42 -28.30
CA GLU A 38 -15.02 -4.74 -28.43
C GLU A 38 -13.55 -4.63 -28.83
N GLU A 39 -13.20 -3.66 -29.69
CA GLU A 39 -11.81 -3.41 -30.05
C GLU A 39 -11.01 -2.88 -28.85
N ASN A 40 -11.54 -1.88 -28.12
CA ASN A 40 -10.93 -1.38 -26.89
C ASN A 40 -10.68 -2.50 -25.88
N LYS A 41 -11.64 -3.43 -25.74
CA LYS A 41 -11.54 -4.57 -24.82
C LYS A 41 -10.44 -5.54 -25.24
N LYS A 42 -10.25 -5.80 -26.53
CA LYS A 42 -9.13 -6.61 -27.03
C LYS A 42 -7.79 -5.94 -26.70
N VAL A 43 -7.66 -4.65 -27.01
CA VAL A 43 -6.46 -3.85 -26.71
C VAL A 43 -6.15 -3.88 -25.21
N TRP A 44 -7.15 -3.67 -24.36
CA TRP A 44 -7.00 -3.75 -22.91
C TRP A 44 -6.59 -5.14 -22.43
N THR A 45 -7.20 -6.19 -22.96
CA THR A 45 -6.91 -7.57 -22.55
C THR A 45 -5.46 -7.93 -22.87
N GLU A 46 -4.99 -7.54 -24.05
CA GLU A 46 -3.60 -7.76 -24.45
C GLU A 46 -2.62 -6.94 -23.59
N LEU A 47 -2.94 -5.67 -23.31
CA LEU A 47 -2.13 -4.85 -22.42
C LEU A 47 -2.07 -5.43 -20.99
N ALA A 48 -3.21 -5.88 -20.46
CA ALA A 48 -3.31 -6.51 -19.16
C ALA A 48 -2.52 -7.81 -19.07
N ARG A 49 -2.56 -8.64 -20.13
CA ARG A 49 -1.77 -9.86 -20.24
C ARG A 49 -0.27 -9.54 -20.16
N ARG A 50 0.21 -8.56 -20.94
CA ARG A 50 1.62 -8.13 -20.92
C ARG A 50 2.06 -7.60 -19.55
N MET A 51 1.22 -6.81 -18.88
CA MET A 51 1.52 -6.36 -17.51
C MET A 51 1.70 -7.52 -16.53
N VAL A 52 0.82 -8.53 -16.61
CA VAL A 52 0.91 -9.72 -15.74
C VAL A 52 2.17 -10.53 -16.04
N GLU A 53 2.49 -10.74 -17.32
CA GLU A 53 3.68 -11.47 -17.75
C GLU A 53 4.97 -10.81 -17.25
N GLU A 54 5.10 -9.49 -17.42
CA GLU A 54 6.29 -8.76 -16.98
C GLU A 54 6.42 -8.79 -15.45
N ILE A 55 5.33 -8.61 -14.70
CA ILE A 55 5.35 -8.70 -13.22
C ILE A 55 5.77 -10.10 -12.75
N ASN A 56 5.21 -11.14 -13.36
CA ASN A 56 5.48 -12.52 -12.96
C ASN A 56 6.93 -12.92 -13.27
N LYS A 57 7.48 -12.44 -14.40
CA LYS A 57 8.88 -12.68 -14.79
C LYS A 57 9.88 -12.27 -13.71
N TYR A 58 9.58 -11.21 -12.95
CA TYR A 58 10.42 -10.72 -11.86
C TYR A 58 9.94 -11.14 -10.46
N GLY A 59 8.86 -11.93 -10.36
CA GLY A 59 8.34 -12.41 -9.08
C GLY A 59 7.66 -11.34 -8.21
N TYR A 60 7.26 -10.20 -8.78
CA TYR A 60 6.72 -9.05 -8.02
C TYR A 60 5.19 -9.04 -7.89
N ALA A 61 4.54 -10.20 -7.99
CA ALA A 61 3.08 -10.30 -7.98
C ALA A 61 2.44 -9.75 -6.69
N GLU A 62 3.12 -9.95 -5.56
CA GLU A 62 2.65 -9.58 -4.21
C GLU A 62 3.22 -8.26 -3.71
N ASN A 63 4.07 -7.59 -4.51
CA ASN A 63 4.65 -6.31 -4.14
C ASN A 63 3.66 -5.15 -4.32
N PRO A 64 3.73 -4.12 -3.47
CA PRO A 64 3.01 -2.87 -3.70
C PRO A 64 3.45 -2.24 -5.02
N THR A 65 2.46 -1.84 -5.81
CA THR A 65 2.72 -1.37 -7.17
C THR A 65 1.83 -0.20 -7.52
N ARG A 66 2.40 0.76 -8.22
CA ARG A 66 1.69 1.84 -8.88
C ARG A 66 1.80 1.65 -10.39
N ILE A 67 0.68 1.84 -11.07
CA ILE A 67 0.60 1.78 -12.53
C ILE A 67 0.39 3.19 -13.05
N THR A 68 1.08 3.55 -14.14
CA THR A 68 0.80 4.73 -14.94
C THR A 68 0.59 4.31 -16.38
N ILE A 69 -0.56 4.63 -16.96
CA ILE A 69 -0.89 4.33 -18.36
C ILE A 69 -0.84 5.64 -19.14
N LYS A 70 0.05 5.72 -20.12
CA LYS A 70 0.03 6.81 -21.10
C LYS A 70 -0.75 6.35 -22.33
N TYR A 71 -1.68 7.16 -22.80
CA TYR A 71 -2.60 6.78 -23.87
C TYR A 71 -3.07 7.99 -24.66
N GLU A 72 -3.76 7.71 -25.76
CA GLU A 72 -4.57 8.66 -26.52
C GLU A 72 -5.99 8.13 -26.64
N THR A 73 -6.94 9.04 -26.79
CA THR A 73 -8.34 8.71 -27.08
C THR A 73 -8.63 9.09 -28.52
N GLY A 74 -9.03 8.13 -29.34
CA GLY A 74 -9.44 8.39 -30.72
C GLY A 74 -10.78 9.15 -30.79
N SER A 75 -11.14 9.59 -31.99
CA SER A 75 -12.33 10.43 -32.22
C SER A 75 -13.66 9.73 -31.91
N LYS A 76 -13.69 8.39 -31.89
CA LYS A 76 -14.87 7.59 -31.53
C LYS A 76 -14.75 6.96 -30.14
N GLY A 77 -13.76 7.36 -29.34
CA GLY A 77 -13.49 6.77 -28.03
C GLY A 77 -12.57 5.54 -28.09
N GLU A 78 -11.77 5.38 -29.15
CA GLU A 78 -10.77 4.33 -29.25
C GLU A 78 -9.70 4.49 -28.17
N PHE A 79 -9.40 3.42 -27.45
CA PHE A 79 -8.33 3.37 -26.47
C PHE A 79 -7.01 3.02 -27.16
N LYS A 80 -6.08 3.98 -27.20
CA LYS A 80 -4.76 3.82 -27.82
C LYS A 80 -3.66 3.95 -26.75
N PRO A 81 -3.33 2.88 -26.00
CA PRO A 81 -2.25 2.93 -25.03
C PRO A 81 -0.90 3.04 -25.73
N SER A 82 -0.05 3.98 -25.29
CA SER A 82 1.31 4.15 -25.82
C SER A 82 2.35 3.43 -24.98
N SER A 83 2.20 3.47 -23.65
CA SER A 83 3.14 2.86 -22.72
C SER A 83 2.53 2.68 -21.34
N VAL A 84 3.01 1.67 -20.60
CA VAL A 84 2.69 1.48 -19.19
C VAL A 84 3.96 1.52 -18.37
N ILE A 85 3.91 2.22 -17.24
CA ILE A 85 4.98 2.26 -16.24
C ILE A 85 4.48 1.50 -15.01
N LEU A 86 5.26 0.50 -14.60
CA LEU A 86 5.03 -0.29 -13.39
C LEU A 86 6.06 0.12 -12.34
N GLU A 87 5.65 0.98 -11.41
CA GLU A 87 6.45 1.36 -10.24
C GLU A 87 6.23 0.30 -9.16
N VAL A 88 7.11 -0.71 -9.10
CA VAL A 88 7.10 -1.75 -8.05
C VAL A 88 7.91 -1.26 -6.85
N MET A 89 7.36 -1.43 -5.65
CA MET A 89 7.97 -0.96 -4.40
C MET A 89 8.12 -2.11 -3.40
N SER A 90 9.03 -1.94 -2.43
CA SER A 90 9.03 -2.68 -1.17
C SER A 90 8.22 -1.91 -0.13
N MET A 91 7.60 -2.62 0.82
CA MET A 91 6.90 -2.01 1.94
C MET A 91 7.59 -2.43 3.23
N GLU A 92 8.12 -1.44 3.95
CA GLU A 92 8.63 -1.64 5.30
C GLU A 92 7.79 -0.80 6.27
N PRO A 93 7.39 -1.36 7.42
CA PRO A 93 6.65 -0.61 8.41
C PRO A 93 7.57 0.47 9.02
N LEU A 94 7.20 1.75 8.86
CA LEU A 94 7.98 2.86 9.44
C LEU A 94 7.94 2.89 10.96
N LYS A 95 6.76 2.59 11.54
CA LYS A 95 6.54 2.53 12.98
C LYS A 95 5.30 1.70 13.26
N LYS A 96 5.35 0.85 14.28
CA LYS A 96 4.16 0.25 14.88
C LYS A 96 3.67 1.17 15.99
N ILE A 97 2.46 1.68 15.85
CA ILE A 97 1.79 2.47 16.89
C ILE A 97 0.64 1.60 17.39
N VAL A 98 0.67 1.27 18.68
CA VAL A 98 -0.45 0.62 19.36
C VAL A 98 -1.26 1.72 20.02
N ILE A 99 -2.58 1.71 19.80
CA ILE A 99 -3.51 2.64 20.42
C ILE A 99 -4.45 1.80 21.26
N PRO A 100 -4.39 1.90 22.60
CA PRO A 100 -5.31 1.19 23.48
C PRO A 100 -6.75 1.62 23.22
N ALA A 101 -7.67 0.66 23.25
CA ALA A 101 -9.08 0.91 22.95
C ALA A 101 -9.89 1.45 24.14
N THR A 102 -9.40 1.28 25.38
CA THR A 102 -10.08 1.68 26.61
C THR A 102 -9.14 2.37 27.57
N ALA A 103 -9.69 3.18 28.48
CA ALA A 103 -8.91 3.87 29.52
C ALA A 103 -8.22 2.88 30.47
N GLU A 104 -8.87 1.75 30.76
CA GLU A 104 -8.29 0.68 31.58
C GLU A 104 -7.05 0.09 30.91
N ALA A 105 -7.08 -0.13 29.59
CA ALA A 105 -5.94 -0.62 28.84
C ALA A 105 -4.79 0.40 28.77
N VAL A 106 -5.09 1.71 28.73
CA VAL A 106 -4.07 2.77 28.85
C VAL A 106 -3.38 2.70 30.22
N ILE A 107 -4.17 2.62 31.30
CA ILE A 107 -3.64 2.54 32.67
C ILE A 107 -2.79 1.27 32.87
N GLU A 108 -3.22 0.14 32.31
CA GLU A 108 -2.47 -1.11 32.37
C GLU A 108 -1.15 -1.04 31.60
N GLU A 109 -1.13 -0.45 30.40
CA GLU A 109 0.11 -0.23 29.64
C GLU A 109 1.05 0.75 30.37
N GLU A 110 0.55 1.88 30.87
CA GLU A 110 1.35 2.85 31.65
C GLU A 110 1.93 2.21 32.91
N LYS A 111 1.13 1.40 33.62
CA LYS A 111 1.60 0.65 34.80
C LYS A 111 2.68 -0.36 34.43
N ALA A 112 2.53 -1.08 33.32
CA ALA A 112 3.53 -2.03 32.86
C ALA A 112 4.85 -1.34 32.46
N GLU A 113 4.79 -0.20 31.78
CA GLU A 113 5.97 0.61 31.45
C GLU A 113 6.66 1.14 32.71
N LEU A 114 5.91 1.65 33.68
CA LEU A 114 6.44 2.13 34.97
C LEU A 114 7.12 1.01 35.76
N LEU A 115 6.52 -0.19 35.81
CA LEU A 115 7.12 -1.35 36.48
C LEU A 115 8.44 -1.75 35.81
N LYS A 116 8.49 -1.79 34.48
CA LYS A 116 9.72 -2.10 33.74
C LYS A 116 10.80 -1.05 33.99
N HIS A 117 10.44 0.23 33.99
CA HIS A 117 11.39 1.30 34.28
C HIS A 117 11.92 1.21 35.73
N LEU A 118 11.04 0.89 36.68
CA LEU A 118 11.42 0.68 38.07
C LEU A 118 12.38 -0.51 38.21
N GLU A 119 12.14 -1.63 37.54
CA GLU A 119 13.05 -2.79 37.53
C GLU A 119 14.44 -2.42 37.00
N GLU A 120 14.52 -1.65 35.91
CA GLU A 120 15.79 -1.17 35.36
C GLU A 120 16.53 -0.24 36.34
N LEU A 121 15.81 0.67 36.99
CA LEU A 121 16.36 1.56 38.02
C LEU A 121 16.83 0.79 39.25
N MET A 122 16.06 -0.21 39.71
CA MET A 122 16.44 -1.06 40.83
C MET A 122 17.70 -1.86 40.54
N LYS A 123 17.84 -2.36 39.30
CA LYS A 123 19.06 -3.04 38.87
C LYS A 123 20.27 -2.11 38.92
N LYS A 124 20.14 -0.88 38.40
CA LYS A 124 21.20 0.14 38.47
C LYS A 124 21.52 0.57 39.90
N ALA A 125 20.51 0.77 40.74
CA ALA A 125 20.69 1.14 42.15
C ALA A 125 21.47 0.05 42.91
N LYS A 126 21.14 -1.23 42.65
CA LYS A 126 21.87 -2.37 43.22
C LYS A 126 23.33 -2.43 42.75
N GLU A 127 23.59 -2.15 41.48
CA GLU A 127 24.96 -2.06 40.93
C GLU A 127 25.76 -0.91 41.58
N LEU A 128 25.09 0.18 41.95
CA LEU A 128 25.70 1.36 42.58
C LEU A 128 25.72 1.30 44.12
N GLY A 129 25.20 0.23 44.73
CA GLY A 129 25.16 0.07 46.20
C GLY A 129 24.16 0.99 46.91
N ILE A 130 23.15 1.52 46.20
CA ILE A 130 22.12 2.40 46.75
C ILE A 130 20.96 1.56 47.32
N ASP A 131 20.64 1.75 48.61
CA ASP A 131 19.47 1.12 49.24
C ASP A 131 18.22 1.99 49.01
N LEU A 132 17.19 1.41 48.40
CA LEU A 132 15.88 2.06 48.18
C LEU A 132 15.25 2.59 49.46
N ARG A 133 15.56 2.02 50.62
CA ARG A 133 15.06 2.47 51.92
C ARG A 133 15.55 3.88 52.29
N GLU A 134 16.66 4.34 51.72
CA GLU A 134 17.18 5.69 51.91
C GLU A 134 16.38 6.73 51.11
N VAL A 135 15.74 6.29 50.01
CA VAL A 135 14.97 7.15 49.10
C VAL A 135 13.52 7.33 49.57
N ILE A 136 12.92 6.29 50.17
CA ILE A 136 11.50 6.27 50.61
C ILE A 136 11.26 7.10 51.89
N LYS A 137 12.32 7.53 52.60
CA LYS A 137 12.24 8.22 53.90
C LYS A 137 12.22 9.76 53.85
N LYS A 138 12.06 10.37 52.68
CA LYS A 138 11.88 11.83 52.52
C LYS A 138 10.51 12.15 51.95
#